data_AF-A0A8T5F8K2-F1
#
_entry.id   AF-A0A8T5F8K2-F1
#
_cell.length_a   1.000
_cell.length_b   1.000
_cell.length_c   1.000
_cell.angle_alpha   90.00
_cell.angle_beta   90.00
_cell.angle_gamma   90.00
#
_symmetry.space_group_name_H-M   'P 1'
#
loop_
_entity.id
_entity.type
_entity.pdbx_description
1 polymer ?
#
loop_
_entity_poly.entity_id
_entity_poly.type
_entity_poly.pdbx_seq_one_letter_code
_entity_poly.pdbx_strand_id
1 'polypeptide(L)'
;MTEINIANELFLNKKFEDAVLQYEKILKNDPHDLTALNNNGYTLSKLKRYDAAIECYNRSLQIKPDDKLVQINIISVYRKTGRIDDALELCNRILEKNPDELIVLYHKLRLLKKSNKITESNEICNKILKKYPYNTDVQNELIK
;
A
#
# COMPACT_ATOMS: atom_id res chain seq x y z
N MET A 1 26.18 -13.50 4.20
CA MET A 1 24.88 -12.79 4.16
C MET A 1 24.68 -12.30 2.73
N THR A 2 23.56 -12.61 2.07
CA THR A 2 23.29 -12.13 0.71
C THR A 2 23.12 -10.60 0.70
N GLU A 3 23.35 -9.94 -0.44
CA GLU A 3 23.21 -8.47 -0.53
C GLU A 3 21.80 -8.01 -0.07
N ILE A 4 20.76 -8.77 -0.42
CA ILE A 4 19.38 -8.49 0.01
C ILE A 4 19.19 -8.59 1.54
N ASN A 5 19.89 -9.51 2.21
CA ASN A 5 19.79 -9.64 3.66
C ASN A 5 20.44 -8.45 4.38
N ILE A 6 21.54 -7.91 3.85
CA ILE A 6 22.17 -6.69 4.37
C ILE A 6 21.21 -5.51 4.24
N ALA A 7 20.60 -5.33 3.06
CA ALA A 7 19.62 -4.26 2.84
C ALA A 7 18.41 -4.37 3.78
N ASN A 8 17.89 -5.59 3.98
CA ASN A 8 16.79 -5.86 4.90
C ASN A 8 17.19 -5.59 6.37
N GLU A 9 18.40 -5.95 6.79
CA GLU A 9 18.89 -5.67 8.15
C GLU A 9 19.03 -4.17 8.40
N LEU A 10 19.58 -3.41 7.44
CA LEU A 10 19.64 -1.95 7.52
C LEU A 10 18.23 -1.35 7.68
N PHE A 11 17.27 -1.86 6.92
CA PHE A 11 15.88 -1.45 7.03
C PHE A 11 15.29 -1.73 8.42
N LEU A 12 15.48 -2.94 8.96
CA LEU A 12 14.98 -3.33 10.28
C LEU A 12 15.60 -2.48 11.41
N ASN A 13 16.87 -2.10 11.24
CA ASN A 13 17.58 -1.17 12.12
C ASN A 13 17.24 0.31 11.88
N LYS A 14 16.21 0.61 11.07
CA LYS A 14 15.74 1.96 10.71
C LYS A 14 16.77 2.84 10.01
N LYS A 15 17.85 2.25 9.49
CA LYS A 15 18.85 2.93 8.65
C LYS A 15 18.35 3.01 7.21
N PHE A 16 17.28 3.77 7.01
CA PHE A 16 16.54 3.76 5.75
C PHE A 16 17.35 4.27 4.55
N GLU A 17 18.18 5.30 4.73
CA GLU A 17 19.04 5.79 3.64
C GLU A 17 20.06 4.72 3.19
N ASP A 18 20.73 4.08 4.15
CA ASP A 18 21.68 3.00 3.86
C ASP A 18 20.99 1.80 3.19
N ALA A 19 19.77 1.47 3.63
CA ALA A 19 18.98 0.41 3.03
C ALA A 19 18.63 0.73 1.56
N VAL A 20 18.21 1.96 1.25
CA VAL A 20 17.95 2.41 -0.13
C VAL A 20 19.20 2.22 -0.99
N LEU A 21 20.37 2.67 -0.53
CA LEU A 21 21.62 2.52 -1.30
C LEU A 21 21.94 1.04 -1.60
N GLN A 22 21.70 0.14 -0.65
CA GLN A 22 21.91 -1.30 -0.88
C GLN A 22 20.88 -1.88 -1.85
N TYR A 23 19.59 -1.50 -1.75
CA TYR A 23 18.60 -1.96 -2.72
C TYR A 23 18.90 -1.42 -4.13
N GLU A 24 19.30 -0.16 -4.26
CA GLU A 24 19.69 0.42 -5.55
C GLU A 24 20.92 -0.28 -6.16
N LYS A 25 21.87 -0.71 -5.34
CA LYS A 25 23.00 -1.54 -5.79
C LYS A 25 22.52 -2.88 -6.34
N ILE A 26 21.61 -3.57 -5.64
CA ILE A 26 21.01 -4.82 -6.12
C ILE A 26 20.30 -4.57 -7.46
N LEU A 27 19.49 -3.53 -7.54
CA LEU A 27 18.72 -3.16 -8.74
C LEU A 27 19.58 -2.69 -9.91
N LYS A 28 20.82 -2.27 -9.67
CA LYS A 28 21.79 -1.99 -10.73
C LYS A 28 22.32 -3.27 -11.37
N ASN A 29 22.47 -4.33 -10.59
CA ASN A 29 22.95 -5.64 -11.05
C ASN A 29 21.80 -6.46 -11.66
N ASP A 30 20.64 -6.46 -11.00
CA ASP A 30 19.40 -7.07 -11.47
C ASP A 30 18.23 -6.07 -11.37
N PRO A 31 17.92 -5.35 -12.47
CA PRO A 31 16.82 -4.39 -12.50
C PRO A 31 15.43 -4.99 -12.28
N HIS A 32 15.30 -6.32 -12.30
CA HIS A 32 14.05 -7.04 -12.15
C HIS A 32 13.94 -7.82 -10.83
N ASP A 33 14.88 -7.62 -9.89
CA ASP A 33 14.76 -8.23 -8.56
C ASP A 33 13.51 -7.68 -7.84
N LEU A 34 12.46 -8.51 -7.82
CA LEU A 34 11.16 -8.18 -7.22
C LEU A 34 11.26 -7.84 -5.73
N THR A 35 12.16 -8.50 -5.00
CA THR A 35 12.30 -8.28 -3.56
C THR A 35 12.92 -6.92 -3.30
N ALA A 36 13.99 -6.58 -4.05
CA ALA A 36 14.64 -5.30 -3.97
C ALA A 36 13.72 -4.16 -4.43
N LEU A 37 12.95 -4.33 -5.52
CA LEU A 37 11.97 -3.33 -5.97
C LEU A 37 10.92 -3.04 -4.89
N ASN A 38 10.33 -4.09 -4.31
CA ASN A 38 9.29 -3.95 -3.29
C ASN A 38 9.82 -3.31 -2.01
N ASN A 39 10.96 -3.79 -1.53
CA ASN A 39 11.54 -3.31 -0.28
C ASN A 39 12.13 -1.91 -0.44
N ASN A 40 12.72 -1.57 -1.59
CA ASN A 40 13.16 -0.20 -1.87
C ASN A 40 11.97 0.75 -1.90
N GLY A 41 10.90 0.42 -2.62
CA GLY A 41 9.68 1.23 -2.66
C GLY A 41 9.10 1.47 -1.26
N TYR A 42 9.08 0.44 -0.41
CA TYR A 42 8.62 0.57 0.97
C TYR A 42 9.53 1.46 1.83
N THR A 43 10.84 1.31 1.67
CA THR A 43 11.85 2.12 2.37
C THR A 43 11.75 3.59 1.95
N LEU A 44 11.66 3.87 0.66
CA LEU A 44 11.44 5.21 0.10
C LEU A 44 10.14 5.85 0.63
N SER A 45 9.06 5.06 0.75
CA SER A 45 7.80 5.52 1.36
C SER A 45 7.93 5.88 2.84
N LYS A 46 8.81 5.20 3.60
CA LYS A 46 9.15 5.59 4.99
C LYS A 46 9.92 6.90 5.05
N LEU A 47 10.80 7.13 4.08
CA LEU A 47 11.53 8.39 3.89
C LEU A 47 10.69 9.51 3.27
N LYS A 48 9.40 9.27 2.99
CA LYS A 48 8.48 10.21 2.31
C LYS A 48 8.91 10.58 0.88
N ARG A 49 9.80 9.80 0.26
CA ARG A 49 10.18 9.92 -1.16
C ARG A 49 9.14 9.21 -2.03
N TYR A 50 7.94 9.78 -2.07
CA TYR A 50 6.75 9.09 -2.58
C TYR A 50 6.80 8.78 -4.07
N ASP A 51 7.30 9.70 -4.90
CA ASP A 51 7.36 9.48 -6.36
C ASP A 51 8.33 8.33 -6.71
N ALA A 52 9.51 8.32 -6.08
CA ALA A 52 10.48 7.24 -6.24
C ALA A 52 9.95 5.89 -5.70
N ALA A 53 9.14 5.92 -4.64
CA ALA A 53 8.48 4.72 -4.13
C ALA A 53 7.47 4.15 -5.14
N ILE A 54 6.63 5.02 -5.73
CA ILE A 54 5.67 4.63 -6.77
C ILE A 54 6.39 4.06 -8.00
N GLU A 55 7.51 4.65 -8.41
CA GLU A 55 8.31 4.13 -9.52
C GLU A 55 8.81 2.70 -9.26
N CYS A 56 9.36 2.44 -8.07
CA CYS A 56 9.78 1.08 -7.68
C CYS A 56 8.60 0.09 -7.71
N TYR A 57 7.44 0.52 -7.19
CA TYR A 57 6.24 -0.31 -7.18
C TYR A 57 5.68 -0.57 -8.58
N ASN A 58 5.66 0.43 -9.46
CA ASN A 58 5.21 0.27 -10.84
C ASN A 58 6.10 -0.71 -11.60
N ARG A 59 7.43 -0.60 -11.44
CA ARG A 59 8.38 -1.59 -12.00
C ARG A 59 8.12 -2.99 -11.46
N SER A 60 7.81 -3.13 -10.18
CA SER A 60 7.43 -4.43 -9.61
C SER A 60 6.14 -4.98 -10.21
N LEU A 61 5.11 -4.14 -10.39
CA LEU A 61 3.85 -4.52 -11.02
C LEU A 61 3.97 -4.82 -12.51
N GLN A 62 4.95 -4.27 -13.23
CA GLN A 62 5.24 -4.69 -14.61
C GLN A 62 5.66 -6.18 -14.67
N ILE A 63 6.34 -6.67 -13.63
CA ILE A 63 6.81 -8.06 -13.54
C ILE A 63 5.71 -8.95 -12.95
N LYS A 64 5.01 -8.47 -11.92
CA LYS A 64 3.91 -9.18 -11.24
C LYS A 64 2.68 -8.26 -11.08
N PRO A 65 1.81 -8.18 -12.11
CA PRO A 65 0.71 -7.20 -12.17
C PRO A 65 -0.31 -7.30 -11.03
N ASP A 66 -0.52 -8.50 -10.49
CA ASP A 66 -1.49 -8.78 -9.43
C ASP A 66 -0.85 -8.89 -8.03
N ASP A 67 0.35 -8.30 -7.83
CA ASP A 67 0.93 -8.23 -6.48
C ASP A 67 0.15 -7.28 -5.57
N LYS A 68 -0.81 -7.87 -4.85
CA LYS A 68 -1.72 -7.17 -3.94
C LYS A 68 -0.99 -6.37 -2.85
N LEU A 69 0.14 -6.87 -2.34
CA LEU A 69 0.89 -6.15 -1.30
C LEU A 69 1.44 -4.83 -1.86
N VAL A 70 1.99 -4.88 -3.08
CA VAL A 70 2.48 -3.70 -3.79
C VAL A 70 1.35 -2.71 -4.09
N GLN A 71 0.21 -3.20 -4.58
CA GLN A 71 -0.96 -2.37 -4.85
C GLN A 71 -1.47 -1.67 -3.57
N ILE A 72 -1.53 -2.37 -2.43
CA ILE A 72 -1.89 -1.78 -1.12
C ILE A 72 -0.88 -0.71 -0.70
N ASN A 73 0.42 -0.94 -0.93
CA ASN A 73 1.44 0.06 -0.64
C ASN A 73 1.28 1.32 -1.50
N ILE A 74 0.94 1.19 -2.79
CA ILE A 74 0.60 2.32 -3.67
C ILE A 74 -0.60 3.09 -3.12
N ILE A 75 -1.69 2.41 -2.74
CA ILE A 75 -2.87 3.04 -2.12
C ILE A 75 -2.47 3.85 -0.88
N SER A 76 -1.60 3.28 -0.05
CA SER A 76 -1.07 3.94 1.15
C SER A 76 -0.27 5.20 0.80
N VAL A 77 0.54 5.17 -0.26
CA VAL A 77 1.28 6.33 -0.75
C VAL A 77 0.34 7.40 -1.29
N TYR A 78 -0.60 7.06 -2.17
CA TYR A 78 -1.60 8.00 -2.69
C TYR A 78 -2.41 8.68 -1.60
N ARG A 79 -2.82 7.93 -0.56
CA ARG A 79 -3.50 8.50 0.61
C ARG A 79 -2.64 9.53 1.35
N LYS A 80 -1.33 9.27 1.48
CA LYS A 80 -0.39 10.18 2.16
C LYS A 80 -0.10 11.43 1.33
N THR A 81 -0.09 11.33 0.01
CA THR A 81 0.13 12.46 -0.90
C THR A 81 -1.14 13.24 -1.24
N GLY A 82 -2.30 12.81 -0.74
CA GLY A 82 -3.59 13.47 -1.02
C GLY A 82 -4.17 13.15 -2.40
N ARG A 83 -3.59 12.20 -3.12
CA ARG A 83 -4.11 11.65 -4.39
C ARG A 83 -5.28 10.71 -4.12
N ILE A 84 -6.38 11.24 -3.59
CA ILE A 84 -7.48 10.43 -3.08
C ILE A 84 -8.22 9.70 -4.20
N ASP A 85 -8.44 10.35 -5.35
CA ASP A 85 -9.15 9.74 -6.48
C ASP A 85 -8.37 8.55 -7.07
N ASP A 86 -7.05 8.70 -7.27
CA ASP A 86 -6.18 7.60 -7.71
C ASP A 86 -6.22 6.41 -6.72
N ALA A 87 -6.25 6.70 -5.42
CA ALA A 87 -6.33 5.68 -4.39
C ALA A 87 -7.69 4.95 -4.41
N LEU A 88 -8.79 5.69 -4.59
CA LEU A 88 -10.14 5.11 -4.69
C LEU A 88 -10.30 4.27 -5.96
N GLU A 89 -9.78 4.73 -7.09
CA GLU A 89 -9.79 3.96 -8.35
C GLU A 89 -9.03 2.63 -8.20
N LEU A 90 -7.83 2.67 -7.60
CA LEU A 90 -7.08 1.44 -7.35
C LEU A 90 -7.79 0.50 -6.35
N CYS A 91 -8.39 1.04 -5.29
CA CYS A 91 -9.25 0.25 -4.39
C CYS A 91 -10.39 -0.43 -5.15
N ASN A 92 -11.08 0.29 -6.04
CA ASN A 92 -12.19 -0.24 -6.83
C ASN A 92 -11.73 -1.40 -7.72
N ARG A 93 -10.64 -1.22 -8.47
CA ARG A 93 -10.08 -2.29 -9.32
C ARG A 93 -9.72 -3.56 -8.55
N ILE A 94 -9.17 -3.43 -7.33
CA ILE A 94 -8.86 -4.61 -6.50
C ILE A 94 -10.15 -5.28 -6.01
N LEU A 95 -11.15 -4.49 -5.59
CA LEU A 95 -12.42 -4.98 -5.07
C LEU A 95 -13.34 -5.54 -6.17
N GLU A 96 -13.18 -5.15 -7.43
CA GLU A 96 -13.86 -5.79 -8.55
C GLU A 96 -13.47 -7.26 -8.69
N LYS A 97 -12.17 -7.56 -8.54
CA LYS A 97 -11.66 -8.94 -8.56
C LYS A 97 -11.95 -9.68 -7.26
N ASN A 98 -11.80 -8.99 -6.12
CA ASN A 98 -11.92 -9.56 -4.78
C ASN A 98 -12.81 -8.67 -3.89
N PRO A 99 -14.15 -8.81 -3.97
CA PRO A 99 -15.09 -7.90 -3.32
C PRO A 99 -14.95 -7.80 -1.81
N ASP A 100 -14.45 -8.85 -1.15
CA ASP A 100 -14.37 -8.94 0.30
C ASP A 100 -12.96 -8.77 0.86
N GLU A 101 -12.04 -8.19 0.08
CA GLU A 101 -10.67 -7.93 0.53
C GLU A 101 -10.68 -6.87 1.65
N LEU A 102 -10.64 -7.34 2.90
CA LEU A 102 -10.89 -6.55 4.09
C LEU A 102 -9.91 -5.38 4.23
N ILE A 103 -8.62 -5.60 3.95
CA ILE A 103 -7.59 -4.55 4.06
C ILE A 103 -7.92 -3.40 3.09
N VAL A 104 -8.32 -3.73 1.86
CA VAL A 104 -8.67 -2.73 0.85
C VAL A 104 -9.97 -2.01 1.21
N LEU A 105 -10.97 -2.71 1.76
CA LEU A 105 -12.18 -2.08 2.29
C LEU A 105 -11.86 -1.04 3.38
N TYR A 106 -10.95 -1.35 4.31
CA TYR A 106 -10.50 -0.36 5.30
C TYR A 106 -9.76 0.82 4.70
N HIS A 107 -8.93 0.60 3.68
CA HIS A 107 -8.27 1.71 2.97
C HIS A 107 -9.29 2.60 2.27
N LYS A 108 -10.25 2.02 1.55
CA LYS A 108 -11.34 2.72 0.88
C LYS A 108 -12.20 3.50 1.88
N LEU A 109 -12.60 2.89 2.99
CA LEU A 109 -13.34 3.54 4.08
C LEU A 109 -12.62 4.80 4.56
N ARG A 110 -11.33 4.70 4.90
CA ARG A 110 -10.52 5.84 5.36
C ARG A 110 -10.40 6.95 4.32
N LEU A 111 -10.33 6.61 3.03
CA LEU A 111 -10.29 7.58 1.94
C LEU A 111 -11.62 8.33 1.81
N LEU A 112 -12.76 7.61 1.81
CA LEU A 112 -14.09 8.20 1.71
C LEU A 112 -14.39 9.14 2.88
N LYS A 113 -14.05 8.73 4.10
CA LYS A 113 -14.15 9.59 5.29
C LYS A 113 -13.32 10.85 5.17
N LYS A 114 -12.06 10.73 4.72
CA LYS A 114 -11.17 11.89 4.52
C LYS A 114 -11.72 12.87 3.47
N SER A 115 -12.48 12.37 2.50
CA SER A 115 -13.15 13.18 1.48
C SER A 115 -14.60 13.58 1.83
N ASN A 116 -15.04 13.37 3.08
CA ASN A 116 -16.40 13.65 3.55
C ASN A 116 -17.52 12.97 2.73
N LYS A 117 -17.22 11.82 2.13
CA LYS A 117 -18.14 10.96 1.37
C LYS A 117 -18.85 10.00 2.32
N ILE A 118 -19.75 10.55 3.15
CA ILE A 118 -20.37 9.84 4.27
C ILE A 118 -21.24 8.67 3.81
N THR A 119 -22.04 8.87 2.76
CA THR A 119 -22.92 7.82 2.23
C THR A 119 -22.12 6.62 1.76
N GLU A 120 -21.12 6.82 0.89
CA GLU A 120 -20.28 5.72 0.40
C GLU A 120 -19.46 5.09 1.54
N SER A 121 -19.02 5.88 2.52
CA SER A 121 -18.34 5.37 3.72
C SER A 121 -19.23 4.37 4.49
N ASN A 122 -20.50 4.72 4.70
CA ASN A 122 -21.47 3.87 5.41
C ASN A 122 -21.77 2.58 4.65
N GLU A 123 -21.81 2.63 3.31
CA GLU A 123 -21.92 1.42 2.49
C GLU A 123 -20.74 0.46 2.71
N ILE A 124 -19.52 0.99 2.81
CA ILE A 124 -18.33 0.18 3.11
C ILE A 124 -18.40 -0.38 4.54
N CYS A 125 -18.82 0.41 5.53
CA CYS A 125 -19.02 -0.08 6.90
C CYS A 125 -20.02 -1.25 6.93
N ASN A 126 -21.17 -1.09 6.29
CA ASN A 126 -22.21 -2.13 6.20
C ASN A 126 -21.67 -3.39 5.52
N LYS A 127 -20.86 -3.24 4.46
CA LYS A 127 -20.22 -4.37 3.78
C LYS A 127 -19.25 -5.12 4.70
N ILE A 128 -18.43 -4.42 5.48
CA ILE A 128 -17.51 -5.05 6.44
C ILE A 128 -18.31 -5.76 7.55
N LEU A 129 -19.32 -5.10 8.13
CA LEU A 129 -20.13 -5.65 9.22
C LEU A 129 -20.98 -6.85 8.79
N LYS A 130 -21.40 -6.93 7.52
CA LYS A 130 -22.09 -8.12 7.01
C LYS A 130 -21.24 -9.40 7.18
N LYS A 131 -19.92 -9.30 7.02
CA LYS A 131 -18.98 -10.42 7.15
C LYS A 131 -18.38 -10.54 8.55
N TYR A 132 -18.22 -9.41 9.24
CA TYR A 132 -17.66 -9.32 10.58
C TYR A 132 -18.60 -8.53 11.50
N PRO A 133 -19.74 -9.12 11.93
CA PRO A 133 -20.79 -8.38 12.66
C PRO A 133 -20.33 -7.77 13.98
N TYR A 134 -19.32 -8.37 14.62
CA TYR A 134 -18.77 -7.95 15.91
C TYR A 134 -17.56 -7.02 15.79
N ASN A 135 -17.31 -6.44 14.61
CA ASN A 135 -16.22 -5.49 14.41
C ASN A 135 -16.56 -4.14 15.05
N THR A 136 -16.28 -4.00 16.35
CA THR A 136 -16.60 -2.81 17.15
C THR A 136 -15.98 -1.55 16.59
N ASP A 137 -14.76 -1.64 16.03
CA ASP A 137 -14.11 -0.51 15.37
C ASP A 137 -14.99 0.05 14.25
N VAL A 138 -15.52 -0.80 13.36
CA VAL A 138 -16.37 -0.36 12.25
C VAL A 138 -17.77 0.02 12.72
N GLN A 139 -18.33 -0.63 13.74
CA GLN A 139 -19.62 -0.23 14.34
C GLN A 139 -19.58 1.21 14.84
N ASN A 140 -18.50 1.61 15.51
CA ASN A 140 -18.31 2.97 16.00
C ASN A 140 -18.16 4.01 14.88
N GLU A 141 -17.82 3.57 13.66
CA GLU A 141 -17.63 4.45 12.50
C GLU A 141 -18.94 4.79 11.77
N LEU A 142 -20.03 4.05 11.98
CA LEU A 142 -21.37 4.35 11.41
C LEU A 142 -22.08 5.51 12.12
N ILE A 143 -21.69 5.82 13.35
CA ILE A 143 -22.41 6.71 14.27
C ILE A 143 -21.90 8.17 14.17
N LYS A 144 -20.96 8.46 13.27
CA LYS A 144 -20.29 9.77 13.12
C LYS A 144 -20.41 10.29 11.70
#